data_AF-A0A923GHA3-F1
#
_entry.id   AF-A0A923GHA3-F1
#
_cell.length_a   1.000
_cell.length_b   1.000
_cell.length_c   1.000
_cell.angle_alpha   90.00
_cell.angle_beta   90.00
_cell.angle_gamma   90.00
#
_symmetry.space_group_name_H-M   'P 1'
#
loop_
_entity.id
_entity.type
_entity.pdbx_description
1 polymer ?
#
loop_
_entity_poly.entity_id
_entity_poly.type
_entity_poly.pdbx_seq_one_letter_code
_entity_poly.pdbx_strand_id
1 'polypeptide(L)'
;MRRLSLDLQFDGILAWNSFFHLRPDDQRRMFPVFQRHAAPGAILMFTSGTSLGEALGNFQGETLYHASLDPEEYTAQLGEHGFVVLDHIVEDPECGGQTVWIARRFC
;
A
#
# COMPACT_ATOMS: atom_id res chain seq x y z
N MET A 1 8.96 -3.04 -8.31
CA MET A 1 8.08 -2.06 -7.62
C MET A 1 8.78 -0.71 -7.39
N ARG A 2 9.95 -0.64 -6.76
CA ARG A 2 10.64 0.61 -6.34
C ARG A 2 10.98 1.68 -7.42
N ARG A 3 10.97 1.32 -8.71
CA ARG A 3 11.46 2.16 -9.81
C ARG A 3 10.61 2.04 -11.08
N LEU A 4 9.36 1.60 -10.93
CA LEU A 4 8.47 1.46 -12.07
C LEU A 4 8.26 2.84 -12.72
N SER A 5 8.37 2.90 -14.05
CA SER A 5 8.05 4.07 -14.86
C SER A 5 7.51 3.57 -16.19
N LEU A 6 6.18 3.51 -16.28
CA LEU A 6 5.46 3.07 -17.47
C LEU A 6 5.03 4.22 -18.39
N ASP A 7 5.32 5.47 -18.01
CA ASP A 7 4.87 6.69 -18.70
C ASP A 7 3.37 6.70 -19.01
N LEU A 8 2.59 6.06 -18.11
CA LEU A 8 1.14 5.94 -18.16
C LEU A 8 0.55 6.21 -16.78
N GLN A 9 -0.67 6.72 -16.79
CA GLN A 9 -1.52 6.86 -15.61
C GLN A 9 -2.72 5.92 -15.73
N PHE A 10 -3.22 5.46 -14.59
CA PHE A 10 -4.33 4.54 -14.47
C PHE A 10 -5.43 5.14 -13.59
N ASP A 11 -6.68 4.82 -13.90
CA ASP A 11 -7.85 5.15 -13.06
C ASP A 11 -7.92 4.28 -11.79
N GLY A 12 -7.12 3.20 -11.73
CA GLY A 12 -7.06 2.31 -10.59
C GLY A 12 -5.68 1.66 -10.45
N ILE A 13 -5.21 1.54 -9.21
CA ILE A 13 -3.97 0.84 -8.84
C ILE A 13 -4.28 -0.11 -7.69
N LEU A 14 -3.93 -1.39 -7.85
CA LEU A 14 -4.13 -2.42 -6.84
C LEU A 14 -2.78 -3.02 -6.43
N ALA A 15 -2.38 -2.82 -5.17
CA ALA A 15 -1.19 -3.41 -4.57
C ALA A 15 -1.58 -4.42 -3.47
N TRP A 16 -2.44 -5.37 -3.83
CA TRP A 16 -3.00 -6.38 -2.92
C TRP A 16 -2.03 -7.52 -2.64
N ASN A 17 -1.87 -7.92 -1.38
CA ASN A 17 -0.96 -8.97 -0.93
C ASN A 17 0.46 -8.87 -1.51
N SER A 18 0.95 -7.63 -1.66
CA SER A 18 2.10 -7.36 -2.54
C SER A 18 3.18 -6.55 -1.86
N PHE A 19 3.00 -5.23 -1.72
CA PHE A 19 4.14 -4.37 -1.39
C PHE A 19 4.53 -4.38 0.10
N PHE A 20 3.73 -5.01 0.98
CA PHE A 20 4.14 -5.29 2.36
C PHE A 20 5.27 -6.33 2.47
N HIS A 21 5.66 -6.99 1.37
CA HIS A 21 6.89 -7.80 1.31
C HIS A 21 8.16 -6.95 1.17
N LEU A 22 8.03 -5.63 1.04
CA LEU A 22 9.14 -4.70 1.02
C LEU A 22 9.51 -4.28 2.44
N ARG A 23 10.79 -3.94 2.69
CA ARG A 23 11.22 -3.29 3.92
C ARG A 23 10.53 -1.94 4.10
N PRO A 24 10.39 -1.42 5.33
CA PRO A 24 9.73 -0.13 5.59
C PRO A 24 10.21 1.01 4.67
N ASP A 25 11.52 1.19 4.51
CA ASP A 25 12.08 2.23 3.63
C ASP A 25 11.71 2.05 2.15
N ASP A 26 11.57 0.81 1.70
CA ASP A 26 11.14 0.52 0.33
C ASP A 26 9.63 0.73 0.16
N GLN A 27 8.82 0.55 1.21
CA GLN A 27 7.40 0.88 1.20
C GLN A 27 7.19 2.39 1.10
N ARG A 28 7.95 3.19 1.87
CA ARG A 28 7.96 4.68 1.75
C ARG A 28 8.24 5.13 0.32
N ARG A 29 9.15 4.43 -0.38
CA ARG A 29 9.50 4.73 -1.77
C ARG A 29 8.43 4.36 -2.80
N MET A 30 7.37 3.66 -2.40
CA MET A 30 6.28 3.32 -3.31
C MET A 30 5.27 4.46 -3.50
N PHE A 31 5.10 5.36 -2.53
CA PHE A 31 4.13 6.45 -2.64
C PHE A 31 4.39 7.40 -3.83
N PRO A 32 5.64 7.82 -4.11
CA PRO A 32 5.96 8.55 -5.35
C PRO A 32 5.65 7.75 -6.62
N VAL A 33 5.78 6.42 -6.58
CA VAL A 33 5.48 5.55 -7.73
C VAL A 33 3.96 5.49 -7.95
N PHE A 34 3.18 5.34 -6.88
CA PHE A 34 1.72 5.40 -6.95
C PHE A 34 1.24 6.76 -7.48
N GLN A 35 1.79 7.86 -6.96
CA GLN A 35 1.48 9.21 -7.42
C GLN A 35 1.74 9.38 -8.92
N ARG A 36 2.89 8.93 -9.41
CA ARG A 36 3.26 9.05 -10.84
C ARG A 36 2.27 8.33 -11.76
N HIS A 37 1.74 7.20 -11.30
CA HIS A 37 0.89 6.32 -12.11
C HIS A 37 -0.60 6.48 -11.83
N ALA A 38 -1.01 7.39 -10.96
CA ALA A 38 -2.42 7.66 -10.66
C ALA A 38 -2.94 8.83 -11.50
N ALA A 39 -3.99 8.58 -12.28
CA ALA A 39 -4.75 9.64 -12.94
C ALA A 39 -5.52 10.48 -11.90
N PRO A 40 -5.96 11.71 -12.23
CA PRO A 40 -6.86 12.46 -11.37
C PRO A 40 -8.13 11.66 -11.06
N GLY A 41 -8.46 11.47 -9.78
CA GLY A 41 -9.60 10.66 -9.36
C GLY A 41 -9.32 9.16 -9.21
N ALA A 42 -8.12 8.69 -9.54
CA ALA A 42 -7.79 7.28 -9.48
C ALA A 42 -7.90 6.68 -8.08
N ILE A 43 -8.32 5.41 -8.01
CA ILE A 43 -8.41 4.64 -6.77
C ILE A 43 -7.12 3.85 -6.56
N LEU A 44 -6.47 4.06 -5.41
CA LEU A 44 -5.39 3.23 -4.91
C LEU A 44 -5.94 2.30 -3.83
N MET A 45 -5.81 1.00 -4.03
CA MET A 45 -6.14 -0.03 -3.05
C MET A 45 -4.91 -0.85 -2.69
N PHE A 46 -4.70 -1.07 -1.41
CA PHE A 46 -3.60 -1.91 -0.94
C PHE A 46 -3.89 -2.54 0.41
N THR A 47 -3.10 -3.56 0.72
CA THR A 47 -3.10 -4.24 2.02
C THR A 47 -1.81 -3.95 2.77
N SER A 48 -1.85 -3.95 4.10
CA SER A 48 -0.69 -3.75 4.98
C SER A 48 -0.75 -4.65 6.22
N GLY A 49 0.26 -4.53 7.10
CA GLY A 49 0.11 -4.95 8.49
C GLY A 49 -0.65 -3.90 9.31
N THR A 50 -0.86 -4.20 10.59
CA THR A 50 -1.65 -3.36 11.53
C THR A 50 -0.85 -2.24 12.19
N SER A 51 0.47 -2.39 12.30
CA SER A 51 1.39 -1.43 12.93
C SER A 51 2.80 -1.52 12.33
N LEU A 52 3.66 -0.53 12.63
CA LEU A 52 5.06 -0.57 12.23
C LEU A 52 5.76 -1.82 12.78
N GLY A 53 6.36 -2.59 11.88
CA GLY A 53 7.09 -3.77 12.27
C GLY A 53 7.54 -4.62 11.10
N GLU A 54 8.34 -5.63 11.41
CA GLU A 54 8.77 -6.69 10.50
C GLU A 54 8.38 -8.04 11.09
N ALA A 55 7.94 -8.97 10.24
CA ALA A 55 7.55 -10.31 10.63
C ALA A 55 8.02 -11.35 9.60
N LEU A 56 8.34 -12.55 10.08
CA LEU A 56 8.62 -13.71 9.25
C LEU A 56 7.48 -14.71 9.42
N GLY A 57 6.79 -14.99 8.31
CA GLY A 57 5.81 -16.06 8.21
C GLY A 57 6.38 -17.28 7.49
N ASN A 58 5.56 -18.31 7.32
CA ASN A 58 5.85 -19.44 6.44
C ASN A 58 4.76 -19.53 5.36
N PHE A 59 5.15 -19.69 4.11
CA PHE A 59 4.24 -19.91 3.00
C PHE A 59 4.78 -21.00 2.08
N GLN A 60 4.00 -22.05 1.89
CA GLN A 60 4.38 -23.24 1.11
C GLN A 60 5.74 -23.85 1.53
N GLY A 61 6.05 -23.83 2.83
CA GLY A 61 7.30 -24.34 3.38
C GLY A 61 8.45 -23.33 3.38
N GLU A 62 8.30 -22.20 2.71
CA GLU A 62 9.34 -21.16 2.61
C GLU A 62 9.12 -20.03 3.61
N THR A 63 10.22 -19.39 4.04
CA THR A 63 10.14 -18.20 4.89
C THR A 63 9.63 -17.02 4.08
N LEU A 64 8.57 -16.38 4.56
CA LEU A 64 7.93 -15.24 3.90
C LEU A 64 8.05 -13.99 4.76
N TYR A 65 8.80 -13.00 4.26
CA TYR A 65 9.01 -11.74 4.95
C TYR A 65 7.82 -10.78 4.76
N HIS A 66 7.42 -10.12 5.82
CA HIS A 66 6.42 -9.05 5.84
C HIS A 66 6.97 -7.86 6.62
N ALA A 67 6.56 -6.67 6.23
CA ALA A 67 6.71 -5.48 7.04
C ALA A 67 5.54 -4.54 6.81
N SER A 68 5.38 -3.59 7.71
CA SER A 68 4.37 -2.55 7.60
C SER A 68 4.90 -1.25 8.18
N LEU A 69 4.29 -0.14 7.78
CA LEU A 69 4.40 1.14 8.47
C LEU A 69 3.26 1.26 9.50
N ASP A 70 3.33 2.29 10.34
CA ASP A 70 2.20 2.64 11.20
C ASP A 70 1.05 3.24 10.37
N PRO A 71 -0.22 3.05 10.78
CA PRO A 71 -1.37 3.63 10.08
C PRO A 71 -1.30 5.17 9.94
N GLU A 72 -0.77 5.85 10.95
CA GLU A 72 -0.55 7.31 10.90
C GLU A 72 0.48 7.67 9.83
N GLU A 73 1.55 6.89 9.70
CA GLU A 73 2.57 7.09 8.67
C GLU A 73 2.04 6.80 7.27
N TYR A 74 1.24 5.73 7.09
CA TYR A 74 0.56 5.49 5.81
C TYR A 74 -0.37 6.64 5.42
N THR A 75 -1.14 7.15 6.38
CA THR A 75 -2.04 8.29 6.15
C THR A 75 -1.24 9.54 5.74
N ALA A 76 -0.13 9.82 6.42
CA ALA A 76 0.75 10.94 6.08
C ALA A 76 1.35 10.78 4.68
N GLN A 77 1.90 9.61 4.36
CA GLN A 77 2.48 9.31 3.05
C GLN A 77 1.44 9.44 1.93
N LEU A 78 0.22 8.96 2.12
CA LEU A 78 -0.87 9.13 1.16
C LEU A 78 -1.21 10.61 0.95
N GLY A 79 -1.33 11.38 2.03
CA GLY A 79 -1.61 12.82 1.98
C GLY A 79 -0.51 13.61 1.25
N GLU A 80 0.75 13.37 1.60
CA GLU A 80 1.92 14.01 0.97
C GLU A 80 1.98 13.75 -0.54
N HIS A 81 1.50 12.58 -0.98
CA HIS A 81 1.55 12.14 -2.38
C HIS A 81 0.23 12.32 -3.13
N GLY A 82 -0.69 13.10 -2.57
CA GLY A 82 -1.86 13.53 -3.32
C GLY A 82 -3.07 12.58 -3.26
N PHE A 83 -3.17 11.76 -2.22
CA PHE A 83 -4.30 10.87 -2.00
C PHE A 83 -5.09 11.28 -0.75
N VAL A 84 -6.40 11.09 -0.80
CA VAL A 84 -7.29 11.13 0.38
C VAL A 84 -7.70 9.71 0.70
N VAL A 85 -7.54 9.30 1.95
CA VAL A 85 -8.05 8.02 2.46
C VAL A 85 -9.58 8.05 2.42
N LEU A 86 -10.18 7.12 1.69
CA LEU A 86 -11.63 6.91 1.66
C LEU A 86 -12.06 5.90 2.71
N ASP A 87 -11.27 4.84 2.91
CA ASP A 87 -11.53 3.81 3.90
C ASP A 87 -10.22 3.16 4.38
N HIS A 88 -10.22 2.72 5.62
CA HIS A 88 -9.16 1.94 6.24
C HIS A 88 -9.77 0.96 7.24
N ILE A 89 -9.75 -0.33 6.89
CA ILE A 89 -10.35 -1.38 7.69
C ILE A 89 -9.23 -2.30 8.18
N VAL A 90 -9.03 -2.31 9.50
CA VAL A 90 -8.01 -3.15 10.14
C VAL A 90 -8.56 -4.56 10.29
N GLU A 91 -7.78 -5.55 9.83
CA GLU A 91 -8.10 -6.99 9.92
C GLU A 91 -9.53 -7.33 9.46
N ASP A 92 -9.92 -6.85 8.28
CA ASP A 92 -11.27 -7.00 7.71
C ASP A 92 -11.65 -8.49 7.56
N PRO A 93 -12.70 -8.97 8.27
CA PRO A 93 -13.14 -10.36 8.19
C PRO A 93 -13.70 -10.73 6.81
N GLU A 94 -14.24 -9.78 6.04
CA GLU A 94 -14.73 -10.02 4.69
C GLU A 94 -13.57 -10.13 3.68
N CYS A 95 -12.40 -9.62 4.03
CA CYS A 95 -11.16 -9.72 3.25
C CYS A 95 -10.14 -10.73 3.81
N GLY A 96 -10.59 -11.71 4.62
CA GLY A 96 -9.74 -12.76 5.15
C GLY A 96 -8.75 -12.29 6.23
N GLY A 97 -9.11 -11.26 6.99
CA GLY A 97 -8.32 -10.71 8.09
C GLY A 97 -7.22 -9.74 7.63
N GLN A 98 -7.27 -9.24 6.40
CA GLN A 98 -6.29 -8.28 5.89
C GLN A 98 -6.58 -6.87 6.39
N THR A 99 -5.53 -6.07 6.61
CA THR A 99 -5.70 -4.62 6.80
C THR A 99 -5.76 -3.94 5.45
N VAL A 100 -6.90 -3.30 5.13
CA VAL A 100 -7.24 -2.78 3.80
C VAL A 100 -7.23 -1.26 3.80
N TRP A 101 -6.65 -0.68 2.76
CA TRP A 101 -6.67 0.75 2.50
C TRP A 101 -7.32 1.05 1.15
N ILE A 102 -8.21 2.04 1.14
CA ILE A 102 -8.78 2.61 -0.07
C ILE A 102 -8.50 4.11 -0.06
N ALA A 103 -7.81 4.61 -1.07
CA ALA A 103 -7.50 6.03 -1.20
C ALA A 103 -7.79 6.53 -2.61
N ARG A 104 -8.14 7.81 -2.75
CA ARG A 104 -8.44 8.44 -4.02
C ARG A 104 -7.49 9.60 -4.31
N ARG A 105 -6.94 9.61 -5.52
CA ARG A 105 -6.13 10.72 -6.04
C ARG A 105 -7.01 11.95 -6.23
N PHE A 106 -6.66 13.10 -5.65
CA PHE A 106 -7.49 14.31 -5.73
C PHE A 106 -7.10 15.30 -6.84
N CYS A 107 -6.02 15.05 -7.58
CA CYS A 107 -5.63 15.88 -8.72
C CYS A 107 -4.87 15.14 -9.81
#